data_AF-A0A1G0J7H6-F1
#
_entry.id   AF-A0A1G0J7H6-F1
#
_cell.length_a   1.000
_cell.length_b   1.000
_cell.length_c   1.000
_cell.angle_alpha   90.00
_cell.angle_beta   90.00
_cell.angle_gamma   90.00
#
_symmetry.space_group_name_H-M   'P 1'
#
loop_
_entity.id
_entity.type
_entity.pdbx_description
1 polymer ?
#
loop_
_entity_poly.entity_id
_entity_poly.type
_entity_poly.pdbx_seq_one_letter_code
_entity_poly.pdbx_strand_id
1 'polypeptide(L)'
;MARTSSITLGSMQKFVDNLVRSGRYASTSEVIRDSLRLLQEKEAASRLEALRKAIEEGDNSQLLEDWNLDDFLTRMKQGSQGSEEV
;
A
#
# COMPACT_ATOMS: atom_id res chain seq x y z
N MET A 1 -8.07 -23.05 -7.80
CA MET A 1 -7.43 -23.38 -9.10
C MET A 1 -6.26 -22.43 -9.31
N ALA A 2 -5.06 -22.93 -9.57
CA ALA A 2 -3.95 -22.06 -9.97
C ALA A 2 -4.25 -21.47 -11.35
N ARG A 3 -4.14 -20.15 -11.50
CA ARG A 3 -4.40 -19.45 -12.76
C ARG A 3 -3.07 -19.15 -13.44
N THR A 4 -2.87 -19.67 -14.65
CA THR A 4 -1.69 -19.37 -15.46
C THR A 4 -1.89 -18.05 -16.18
N SER A 5 -0.89 -17.17 -16.12
CA SER A 5 -0.88 -15.87 -16.78
C SER A 5 0.33 -15.77 -17.70
N SER A 6 0.14 -15.28 -18.92
CA SER A 6 1.23 -14.89 -19.83
C SER A 6 1.64 -13.45 -19.52
N ILE A 7 2.94 -13.19 -19.36
CA ILE A 7 3.47 -11.90 -18.94
C ILE A 7 4.72 -11.58 -19.75
N THR A 8 4.87 -10.33 -20.22
CA THR A 8 6.05 -9.86 -20.94
C THR A 8 7.00 -9.14 -19.98
N LEU A 9 8.23 -9.64 -19.82
CA LEU A 9 9.21 -9.13 -18.85
C LEU A 9 10.10 -7.99 -19.36
N GLY A 10 10.08 -7.70 -20.66
CA GLY A 10 10.86 -6.60 -21.25
C GLY A 10 12.35 -6.65 -20.91
N SER A 11 12.88 -5.56 -20.34
CA SER A 11 14.29 -5.44 -19.95
C SER A 11 14.71 -6.41 -18.83
N MET A 12 13.77 -6.90 -18.03
CA MET A 12 14.05 -7.80 -16.91
C MET A 12 14.29 -9.25 -17.35
N GLN A 13 14.01 -9.60 -18.61
CA GLN A 13 14.17 -10.97 -19.12
C GLN A 13 15.61 -11.48 -18.90
N LYS A 14 16.62 -10.67 -19.24
CA LYS A 14 18.04 -11.04 -19.05
C LYS A 14 18.38 -11.31 -17.59
N PHE A 15 17.80 -10.57 -16.66
CA PHE A 15 18.02 -10.75 -15.23
C PHE A 15 17.43 -12.09 -14.75
N VAL A 16 16.19 -12.39 -15.15
CA VAL A 16 15.52 -13.65 -14.82
C VAL A 16 16.26 -14.85 -15.43
N ASP A 17 16.68 -14.75 -16.70
CA ASP A 17 17.44 -15.82 -17.37
C ASP A 17 18.77 -16.10 -16.67
N ASN A 18 19.44 -15.07 -16.17
CA ASN A 18 20.68 -15.23 -15.40
C ASN A 18 20.43 -15.94 -14.06
N LEU A 19 19.32 -15.67 -13.39
CA LEU A 19 18.93 -16.31 -12.12
C LEU A 19 18.54 -17.77 -12.30
N VAL A 20 17.92 -18.13 -13.42
CA VAL A 20 17.62 -19.52 -13.75
C VAL A 20 18.89 -20.25 -14.18
N ARG A 21 19.71 -19.64 -15.04
CA ARG A 21 20.97 -20.23 -15.51
C ARG A 21 22.00 -20.45 -14.41
N SER A 22 22.00 -19.62 -13.37
CA SER A 22 22.85 -19.83 -12.19
C SER A 22 22.41 -21.02 -11.34
N GLY A 23 21.26 -21.64 -11.62
CA GLY A 23 20.70 -22.74 -10.85
C GLY A 23 20.01 -22.29 -9.56
N ARG A 24 19.92 -20.98 -9.29
CA ARG A 24 19.25 -20.46 -8.09
C ARG A 24 17.74 -20.69 -8.11
N TYR A 25 17.15 -20.72 -9.30
CA TYR A 25 15.73 -20.98 -9.51
C TYR A 25 15.55 -22.00 -10.64
N ALA A 26 14.56 -22.88 -10.52
CA ALA A 26 14.28 -23.92 -11.51
C ALA A 26 13.52 -23.39 -12.73
N SER A 27 12.83 -22.25 -12.61
CA SER A 27 12.07 -21.65 -13.71
C SER A 27 11.82 -20.16 -13.53
N THR A 28 11.54 -19.47 -14.64
CA THR A 28 11.06 -18.07 -14.64
C THR A 28 9.83 -17.87 -13.74
N SER A 29 8.88 -18.81 -13.79
CA SER A 29 7.66 -18.74 -12.96
C SER A 29 7.97 -18.79 -11.46
N GLU A 30 9.06 -19.44 -11.06
CA GLU A 30 9.50 -19.47 -9.67
C GLU A 30 10.09 -18.12 -9.24
N VAL A 31 10.95 -17.53 -10.09
CA VAL A 31 11.52 -16.19 -9.86
C VAL A 31 10.41 -15.15 -9.69
N ILE A 32 9.39 -15.19 -10.56
CA ILE A 32 8.27 -14.25 -10.51
C ILE A 32 7.47 -14.42 -9.21
N ARG A 33 7.15 -15.66 -8.83
CA ARG A 33 6.42 -15.92 -7.58
C ARG A 33 7.18 -15.43 -6.35
N ASP A 34 8.49 -15.67 -6.30
CA ASP A 34 9.34 -15.22 -5.20
C ASP A 34 9.41 -13.70 -5.13
N SER A 35 9.54 -13.05 -6.29
CA SER A 35 9.53 -11.58 -6.40
C SER A 35 8.21 -10.97 -5.92
N LEU A 36 7.07 -11.58 -6.26
CA LEU A 36 5.76 -11.12 -5.82
C LEU A 36 5.54 -11.33 -4.33
N ARG A 37 6.06 -12.43 -3.75
CA ARG A 37 6.01 -12.64 -2.29
C ARG A 37 6.77 -11.54 -1.56
N LEU A 38 7.98 -11.21 -2.02
CA LEU A 38 8.78 -10.14 -1.45
C LEU A 38 8.08 -8.77 -1.58
N LEU A 39 7.42 -8.51 -2.72
CA LEU A 39 6.63 -7.29 -2.89
C LEU A 39 5.47 -7.22 -1.89
N GLN A 40 4.74 -8.32 -1.71
CA GLN A 40 3.63 -8.40 -0.77
C GLN A 40 4.08 -8.16 0.67
N GLU A 41 5.24 -8.71 1.07
CA GLU A 41 5.83 -8.49 2.39
C GLU A 41 6.19 -7.02 2.61
N LYS A 42 6.82 -6.38 1.60
CA LYS A 42 7.15 -4.95 1.65
C LYS A 42 5.90 -4.07 1.77
N GLU A 43 4.85 -4.38 1.01
CA GLU A 43 3.58 -3.66 1.09
C GLU A 43 2.87 -3.86 2.44
N ALA A 44 2.96 -5.06 3.03
CA ALA A 44 2.41 -5.33 4.35
C ALA A 44 3.16 -4.53 5.44
N ALA A 45 4.50 -4.52 5.37
CA ALA A 45 5.33 -3.75 6.28
C ALA A 45 5.07 -2.25 6.17
N SER A 46 5.00 -1.72 4.94
CA SER A 46 4.72 -0.30 4.69
C SER A 46 3.34 0.13 5.21
N ARG A 47 2.30 -0.70 5.01
CA ARG A 47 0.96 -0.42 5.56
C ARG A 47 0.94 -0.42 7.08
N LEU A 48 1.68 -1.33 7.71
CA LEU A 48 1.80 -1.37 9.17
C LEU A 48 2.51 -0.12 9.70
N GLU A 49 3.56 0.34 9.02
CA GLU A 49 4.26 1.57 9.37
C GLU A 49 3.36 2.80 9.23
N ALA A 50 2.61 2.90 8.13
CA ALA A 50 1.62 3.95 7.94
C ALA A 50 0.55 3.96 9.04
N LEU A 51 0.07 2.78 9.45
CA LEU A 51 -0.89 2.66 10.54
C LEU A 51 -0.29 3.10 11.89
N ARG A 52 0.94 2.68 12.19
CA ARG A 52 1.63 3.09 13.42
C ARG A 52 1.80 4.60 13.47
N LYS A 53 2.19 5.22 12.35
CA LYS A 53 2.34 6.67 12.24
C LYS A 53 1.01 7.39 12.46
N ALA A 54 -0.10 6.89 11.88
CA ALA A 54 -1.41 7.48 12.09
C ALA A 54 -1.90 7.39 13.55
N ILE A 55 -1.56 6.29 14.25
CA ILE A 55 -1.83 6.15 15.69
C ILE A 55 -0.99 7.15 16.49
N GLU A 56 0.31 7.25 16.21
CA GLU A 56 1.20 8.19 16.89
C GLU A 56 0.78 9.65 16.65
N GLU A 57 0.32 10.00 15.45
CA GLU A 57 -0.26 11.32 15.15
C GLU A 57 -1.54 11.55 15.98
N GLY A 58 -2.37 10.52 16.16
CA GLY A 58 -3.55 10.58 17.02
C GLY A 58 -3.21 10.73 18.51
N ASP A 59 -2.26 9.96 19.02
CA ASP A 59 -1.83 9.99 20.43
C ASP A 59 -1.15 11.31 20.80
N ASN A 60 -0.38 11.89 19.86
CA ASN A 60 0.23 13.20 20.03
C ASN A 60 -0.76 14.35 19.76
N SER A 61 -1.96 14.04 19.27
CA SER A 61 -3.00 15.06 19.09
C SER A 61 -3.64 15.42 20.42
N GLN A 62 -4.15 16.64 20.50
CA GLN A 62 -4.83 17.08 21.70
C GLN A 62 -6.20 16.40 21.80
N LEU A 63 -6.45 15.72 22.92
CA LEU A 63 -7.75 15.14 23.22
C LEU A 63 -8.79 16.26 23.36
N LEU A 64 -9.92 16.11 22.68
CA LEU A 64 -11.07 17.00 22.81
C LEU A 64 -11.96 16.47 23.93
N GLU A 65 -11.98 17.15 25.07
CA GLU A 65 -12.78 16.75 26.25
C GLU A 65 -14.29 16.96 26.02
N ASP A 66 -14.68 17.94 25.21
CA ASP A 66 -16.09 18.31 24.97
C ASP A 66 -16.53 18.08 23.51
N TRP A 67 -16.11 16.96 22.91
CA TRP A 67 -16.47 16.67 21.52
C TRP A 67 -17.98 16.38 21.37
N ASN A 68 -18.67 17.20 20.58
CA ASN A 68 -20.09 17.04 20.25
C ASN A 68 -20.29 16.72 18.75
N LEU A 69 -21.02 15.65 18.46
CA LEU A 69 -21.28 15.18 17.10
C LEU A 69 -22.12 16.16 16.27
N ASP A 70 -23.15 16.78 16.86
CA ASP A 70 -24.08 17.67 16.16
C ASP A 70 -23.39 18.98 15.75
N ASP A 71 -22.54 19.52 16.62
CA ASP A 71 -21.72 20.71 16.33
C ASP A 71 -20.69 20.42 15.23
N PHE A 72 -20.05 19.25 15.28
CA PHE A 72 -19.13 18.80 14.24
C PHE A 72 -19.81 18.68 12.87
N LEU A 73 -20.98 18.04 12.81
CA LEU A 73 -21.74 17.88 11.57
C LEU A 73 -22.22 19.22 11.01
N THR A 74 -22.63 20.14 11.89
CA THR A 74 -23.04 21.49 11.49
C THR A 74 -21.87 22.26 10.89
N ARG A 75 -20.69 22.21 11.52
CA ARG A 75 -19.46 22.81 10.98
C ARG A 75 -19.04 22.20 9.64
N MET A 76 -19.13 20.88 9.48
CA MET A 76 -18.72 20.20 8.25
C MET A 76 -19.63 20.55 7.06
N LYS A 77 -20.95 20.66 7.29
CA LYS A 77 -21.93 21.09 6.28
C LYS A 77 -21.75 22.56 5.87
N GLN A 78 -21.42 23.44 6.81
CA GLN A 78 -21.13 24.85 6.52
C GLN A 78 -19.81 25.00 5.75
N GLY A 79 -18.77 24.23 6.10
CA GLY A 79 -17.49 24.22 5.39
C GLY A 79 -17.58 23.71 3.94
N SER A 80 -18.50 22.81 3.64
CA SER A 80 -18.75 22.35 2.26
C SER A 80 -19.53 23.35 1.38
N GLN A 81 -20.14 24.38 1.97
CA GLN A 81 -20.89 25.42 1.24
C GLN A 81 -20.02 26.65 0.92
N GLY A 82 -18.79 26.72 1.43
CA GLY A 82 -17.88 27.86 1.24
C GLY A 82 -16.82 27.69 0.13
N SER A 83 -16.81 26.57 -0.61
CA SER A 83 -15.86 26.32 -1.70
C SER A 83 -16.44 26.53 -3.10
N GLU A 84 -17.57 27.24 -3.20
CA GLU A 84 -18.23 27.58 -4.48
C GLU A 84 -18.36 29.11 -4.67
N GLU A 85 -17.57 29.91 -3.95
CA GLU A 85 -17.29 31.32 -4.31
C GLU A 85 -15.83 31.65 -3.97
N VAL A 86 -14.94 31.56 -4.97
CA VAL A 86 -13.84 32.47 -5.37
C VAL A 86 -12.91 31.74 -6.33
#